data_AF-A0A9D0VZV2-F1
#
_entry.id   AF-A0A9D0VZV2-F1
#
_cell.length_a   1.000
_cell.length_b   1.000
_cell.length_c   1.000
_cell.angle_alpha   90.00
_cell.angle_beta   90.00
_cell.angle_gamma   90.00
#
_symmetry.space_group_name_H-M   'P 1'
#
loop_
_entity.id
_entity.type
_entity.pdbx_description
1 polymer ?
#
loop_
_entity_poly.entity_id
_entity_poly.type
_entity_poly.pdbx_seq_one_letter_code
_entity_poly.pdbx_strand_id
1 'polypeptide(L)'
;ADLSEEHLSLHLLDEDDKSGWTLYRGNVLPRETDRHEPLKQSSTLLGLLAWCHFNGLINRSACTLSVYPPEGRLSQWELRCVVDCLQQIFPGGRLPESGMHALGQPARIDNAALFVNLARDPMAKLTSQGKQLVSERIDPLSYGGQWENLAISFDLVAATTWGEVQTYSYGGRNALLECLCDYLAWAPLDCGTAPIDLACFSFSSSRGPIIARRLEALYRDVIGFFYHNSWRMQARYALRVGQRYFVLQPENKVPRYRELANESALLDHLGEPQEDFSPIRFDAMTVQDSPLPVIMEHNRENRVQLFYILETGKAVVYILDERGSLHYDRVDFHDRLSLLGQYQRFLESVRFRLQSLAGQAGRGASVEVGEEYYQIARDGQDRFEVKQLAAAPLQGADRYLDIQVIGNPGDEGGESLTIYCDDSEFSSLEHGDRLYEAVAEHVLQKRPSRGGYPIYITDIDASSADPGCTTGLQTIHFLRCKKRIEARINAALQKLQRD
;
A
#
# COMPACT_ATOMS: atom_id res chain seq x y z
N ALA A 1 49.06 7.89 -8.77
CA ALA A 1 49.83 6.80 -8.13
C ALA A 1 48.88 5.62 -7.96
N ASP A 2 49.34 4.40 -8.15
CA ASP A 2 48.54 3.20 -7.87
C ASP A 2 48.39 3.08 -6.35
N LEU A 3 47.14 3.12 -5.86
CA LEU A 3 46.81 3.00 -4.44
C LEU A 3 46.33 1.59 -4.10
N SER A 4 46.35 0.65 -5.04
CA SER A 4 45.87 -0.70 -4.81
C SER A 4 46.71 -1.42 -3.77
N GLU A 5 46.04 -2.18 -2.91
CA GLU A 5 46.66 -2.96 -1.84
C GLU A 5 46.60 -4.44 -2.19
N GLU A 6 47.70 -5.17 -1.97
CA GLU A 6 47.73 -6.63 -2.19
C GLU A 6 46.84 -7.37 -1.17
N HIS A 7 46.80 -6.86 0.06
CA HIS A 7 46.07 -7.46 1.17
C HIS A 7 45.36 -6.39 2.00
N LEU A 8 44.09 -6.64 2.30
CA LEU A 8 43.26 -5.82 3.18
C LEU A 8 42.52 -6.75 4.15
N SER A 9 42.34 -6.30 5.40
CA SER A 9 41.59 -7.06 6.41
C SER A 9 40.43 -6.23 6.96
N LEU A 10 39.24 -6.81 6.90
CA LEU A 10 37.98 -6.27 7.39
C LEU A 10 37.66 -6.90 8.73
N HIS A 11 37.44 -6.08 9.75
CA HIS A 11 37.08 -6.53 11.10
C HIS A 11 35.70 -6.00 11.45
N LEU A 12 34.79 -6.90 11.78
CA LEU A 12 33.52 -6.55 12.38
C LEU A 12 33.75 -6.20 13.85
N LEU A 13 33.40 -4.98 14.24
CA LEU A 13 33.33 -4.54 15.64
C LEU A 13 31.89 -4.71 16.10
N ASP A 14 31.68 -5.49 17.15
CA ASP A 14 30.36 -5.74 17.74
C ASP A 14 30.50 -5.56 19.26
N GLU A 15 30.54 -4.29 19.71
CA GLU A 15 30.66 -3.91 21.12
C GLU A 15 29.50 -2.99 21.53
N ASP A 16 28.89 -3.25 22.69
CA ASP A 16 27.90 -2.41 23.38
C ASP A 16 26.88 -1.71 22.46
N ASP A 17 26.09 -2.50 21.72
CA ASP A 17 24.99 -2.05 20.82
C ASP A 17 25.45 -1.19 19.62
N LYS A 18 26.76 -1.08 19.38
CA LYS A 18 27.35 -0.42 18.20
C LYS A 18 28.08 -1.43 17.34
N SER A 19 27.40 -1.89 16.29
CA SER A 19 28.04 -2.67 15.23
C SER A 19 28.70 -1.74 14.20
N GLY A 20 29.95 -2.02 13.84
CA GLY A 20 30.70 -1.27 12.83
C GLY A 20 31.78 -2.11 12.15
N TRP A 21 32.45 -1.53 11.16
CA TRP A 21 33.48 -2.18 10.37
C TRP A 21 34.76 -1.36 10.36
N THR A 22 35.88 -2.05 10.53
CA THR A 22 37.21 -1.45 10.46
C THR A 22 38.04 -2.12 9.37
N LEU A 23 38.72 -1.30 8.57
CA LEU A 23 39.65 -1.74 7.54
C LEU A 23 41.09 -1.53 8.00
N TYR A 24 41.93 -2.55 7.84
CA TYR A 24 43.38 -2.44 8.00
C TYR A 24 44.12 -2.77 6.71
N ARG A 25 45.29 -2.15 6.55
CA ARG A 25 46.27 -2.50 5.51
C ARG A 25 46.95 -3.82 5.88
N GLY A 26 47.01 -4.76 4.95
CA GLY A 26 47.60 -6.08 5.14
C GLY A 26 46.67 -7.08 5.84
N ASN A 27 47.20 -8.26 6.14
CA ASN A 27 46.51 -9.30 6.90
C ASN A 27 46.72 -9.10 8.40
N VAL A 28 45.95 -8.21 9.01
CA VAL A 28 46.00 -7.96 10.46
C VAL A 28 45.08 -8.95 11.17
N LEU A 29 45.63 -9.77 12.06
CA LEU A 29 44.85 -10.70 12.88
C LEU A 29 44.13 -9.95 14.02
N PRO A 30 42.99 -10.44 14.55
CA PRO A 30 42.26 -9.76 15.62
C PRO A 30 43.12 -9.38 16.84
N ARG A 31 44.05 -10.27 17.22
CA ARG A 31 45.02 -10.07 18.33
C ARG A 31 46.09 -9.00 18.09
N GLU A 32 46.19 -8.52 16.85
CA GLU A 32 47.19 -7.54 16.42
C GLU A 32 46.56 -6.17 16.15
N THR A 33 45.23 -6.03 16.24
CA THR A 33 44.50 -4.79 15.94
C THR A 33 45.01 -3.59 16.75
N ASP A 34 45.32 -3.76 18.05
CA ASP A 34 45.88 -2.69 18.90
C ASP A 34 47.24 -2.13 18.43
N ARG A 35 47.95 -2.87 17.56
CA ARG A 35 49.29 -2.49 17.06
C ARG A 35 49.24 -1.85 15.68
N HIS A 36 48.07 -1.78 15.07
CA HIS A 36 47.87 -1.27 13.72
C HIS A 36 46.88 -0.12 13.73
N GLU A 37 47.20 0.95 13.01
CA GLU A 37 46.25 2.04 12.81
C GLU A 37 45.24 1.65 11.72
N PRO A 38 43.93 1.84 11.95
CA PRO A 38 42.92 1.53 10.95
C PRO A 38 42.98 2.51 9.78
N LEU A 39 42.89 2.00 8.55
CA LEU A 39 42.79 2.82 7.35
C LEU A 39 41.48 3.61 7.30
N LYS A 40 40.39 2.94 7.67
CA LYS A 40 39.04 3.52 7.67
C LYS A 40 38.13 2.75 8.59
N GLN A 41 37.21 3.47 9.22
CA GLN A 41 36.08 2.91 9.96
C GLN A 41 34.76 3.37 9.33
N SER A 42 33.76 2.52 9.38
CA SER A 42 32.41 2.76 8.85
C SER A 42 31.39 2.05 9.72
N SER A 43 30.19 2.60 9.86
CA SER A 43 29.07 1.89 10.50
C SER A 43 28.54 0.74 9.62
N THR A 44 28.78 0.79 8.31
CA THR A 44 28.25 -0.18 7.34
C THR A 44 29.37 -0.82 6.53
N LEU A 45 29.19 -2.10 6.18
CA LEU A 45 30.12 -2.83 5.31
C LEU A 45 30.14 -2.22 3.90
N LEU A 46 28.96 -1.92 3.34
CA LEU A 46 28.88 -1.33 2.00
C LEU A 46 29.61 0.01 1.92
N GLY A 47 29.48 0.87 2.95
CA GLY A 47 30.20 2.14 3.01
C GLY A 47 31.72 1.96 2.94
N LEU A 48 32.25 0.96 3.65
CA LEU A 48 33.67 0.64 3.67
C LEU A 48 34.14 0.09 2.32
N LEU A 49 33.38 -0.84 1.72
CA LEU A 49 33.71 -1.43 0.42
C LEU A 49 33.60 -0.43 -0.73
N ALA A 50 32.57 0.42 -0.72
CA ALA A 50 32.42 1.51 -1.67
C ALA A 50 33.62 2.48 -1.54
N TRP A 51 33.99 2.88 -0.33
CA TRP A 51 35.16 3.73 -0.11
C TRP A 51 36.44 3.09 -0.68
N CYS A 52 36.70 1.81 -0.41
CA CYS A 52 37.85 1.12 -0.96
C CYS A 52 37.84 1.07 -2.50
N HIS A 53 36.67 0.83 -3.09
CA HIS A 53 36.49 0.76 -4.54
C HIS A 53 36.75 2.09 -5.23
N PHE A 54 36.10 3.16 -4.77
CA PHE A 54 36.23 4.50 -5.37
C PHE A 54 37.59 5.16 -5.10
N ASN A 55 38.31 4.76 -4.04
CA ASN A 55 39.68 5.20 -3.79
C ASN A 55 40.75 4.31 -4.45
N GLY A 56 40.34 3.28 -5.20
CA GLY A 56 41.26 2.40 -5.94
C GLY A 56 42.10 1.47 -5.05
N LEU A 57 41.68 1.22 -3.80
CA LEU A 57 42.36 0.30 -2.89
C LEU A 57 42.13 -1.16 -3.27
N ILE A 58 40.96 -1.48 -3.84
CA ILE A 58 40.60 -2.83 -4.29
C ILE A 58 40.76 -2.92 -5.81
N ASN A 59 41.58 -3.86 -6.27
CA ASN A 59 41.67 -4.25 -7.67
C ASN A 59 41.36 -5.75 -7.82
N ARG A 60 40.46 -6.08 -8.75
CA ARG A 60 39.84 -7.41 -8.92
C ARG A 60 40.83 -8.56 -9.05
N SER A 61 42.01 -8.32 -9.61
CA SER A 61 43.02 -9.34 -9.90
C SER A 61 44.18 -9.43 -8.89
N ALA A 62 44.34 -8.45 -7.99
CA ALA A 62 45.53 -8.34 -7.14
C ALA A 62 45.24 -8.18 -5.64
N CYS A 63 44.00 -7.82 -5.24
CA CYS A 63 43.67 -7.57 -3.84
C CYS A 63 43.00 -8.79 -3.18
N THR A 64 43.61 -9.30 -2.11
CA THR A 64 43.02 -10.32 -1.24
C THR A 64 42.36 -9.66 -0.02
N LEU A 65 41.05 -9.83 0.11
CA LEU A 65 40.29 -9.34 1.27
C LEU A 65 40.12 -10.46 2.31
N SER A 66 40.58 -10.22 3.53
CA SER A 66 40.34 -11.10 4.68
C SER A 66 39.21 -10.53 5.55
N VAL A 67 38.37 -11.40 6.12
CA VAL A 67 37.24 -10.99 6.96
C VAL A 67 37.39 -11.66 8.32
N TYR A 68 37.25 -10.87 9.38
CA TYR A 68 37.28 -11.33 10.77
C TYR A 68 36.00 -10.93 11.52
N PRO A 69 35.42 -11.83 12.34
CA PRO A 69 35.84 -13.22 12.53
C PRO A 69 35.55 -14.11 11.30
N PRO A 70 36.36 -15.16 11.02
CA PRO A 70 36.21 -16.00 9.83
C PRO A 70 34.93 -16.85 9.85
N GLU A 71 34.41 -17.16 11.03
CA GLU A 71 33.11 -17.84 11.24
C GLU A 71 31.94 -16.84 11.33
N GLY A 72 32.19 -15.59 10.95
CA GLY A 72 31.22 -14.51 10.98
C GLY A 72 30.10 -14.66 9.94
N ARG A 73 29.19 -13.69 9.94
CA ARG A 73 28.01 -13.69 9.07
C ARG A 73 28.30 -13.38 7.60
N LEU A 74 29.48 -12.85 7.29
CA LEU A 74 29.91 -12.50 5.93
C LEU A 74 30.84 -13.57 5.37
N SER A 75 30.45 -14.20 4.26
CA SER A 75 31.32 -15.17 3.57
C SER A 75 32.29 -14.49 2.61
N GLN A 76 33.45 -15.12 2.37
CA GLN A 76 34.42 -14.70 1.35
C GLN A 76 33.83 -14.65 -0.06
N TRP A 77 32.87 -15.54 -0.34
CA TRP A 77 32.16 -15.58 -1.62
C TRP A 77 31.24 -14.36 -1.77
N GLU A 78 30.41 -14.09 -0.75
CA GLU A 78 29.52 -12.92 -0.72
C GLU A 78 30.30 -11.61 -0.91
N LEU A 79 31.41 -11.46 -0.20
CA LEU A 79 32.29 -10.29 -0.34
C LEU A 79 32.79 -10.11 -1.77
N ARG A 80 33.23 -11.20 -2.40
CA ARG A 80 33.74 -11.17 -3.78
C ARG A 80 32.63 -10.80 -4.77
N CYS A 81 31.41 -11.31 -4.57
CA CYS A 81 30.25 -10.93 -5.37
C CYS A 81 29.91 -9.45 -5.23
N VAL A 82 29.97 -8.88 -4.01
CA VAL A 82 29.72 -7.44 -3.80
C VAL A 82 30.76 -6.59 -4.52
N VAL A 83 32.05 -6.93 -4.42
CA VAL A 83 33.12 -6.22 -5.13
C VAL A 83 32.95 -6.32 -6.65
N ASP A 84 32.59 -7.51 -7.16
CA ASP A 84 32.32 -7.70 -8.58
C ASP A 84 31.13 -6.85 -9.06
N CYS A 85 30.06 -6.74 -8.26
CA CYS A 85 28.93 -5.85 -8.54
C CYS A 85 29.34 -4.37 -8.54
N LEU A 86 30.15 -3.92 -7.56
CA LEU A 86 30.67 -2.55 -7.53
C LEU A 86 31.51 -2.25 -8.78
N GLN A 87 32.35 -3.18 -9.22
CA GLN A 87 33.13 -3.04 -10.45
C GLN A 87 32.25 -3.05 -11.71
N GLN A 88 31.14 -3.79 -11.72
CA GLN A 88 30.22 -3.82 -12.85
C GLN A 88 29.42 -2.51 -12.97
N ILE A 89 28.88 -2.01 -11.85
CA ILE A 89 28.03 -0.81 -11.82
C ILE A 89 28.85 0.48 -11.85
N PHE A 90 30.05 0.47 -11.26
CA PHE A 90 30.99 1.60 -11.20
C PHE A 90 32.39 1.17 -11.70
N PRO A 91 32.58 0.99 -13.02
CA PRO A 91 33.83 0.46 -13.56
C PRO A 91 35.08 1.25 -13.13
N GLY A 92 35.96 0.59 -12.38
CA GLY A 92 37.22 1.15 -11.91
C GLY A 92 37.07 2.33 -10.94
N GLY A 93 35.91 2.42 -10.26
CA GLY A 93 35.62 3.52 -9.34
C GLY A 93 35.54 4.88 -10.03
N ARG A 94 35.35 4.93 -11.36
CA ARG A 94 35.29 6.18 -12.11
C ARG A 94 33.88 6.76 -12.04
N LEU A 95 33.80 8.01 -11.63
CA LEU A 95 32.59 8.81 -11.67
C LEU A 95 32.59 9.65 -12.94
N PRO A 96 31.41 9.89 -13.56
CA PRO A 96 31.32 10.79 -14.70
C PRO A 96 31.80 12.20 -14.33
N GLU A 97 32.49 12.87 -15.24
CA GLU A 97 32.91 14.26 -15.02
C GLU A 97 31.67 15.17 -14.98
N SER A 98 31.46 15.83 -13.84
CA SER A 98 30.38 16.79 -13.67
C SER A 98 30.71 18.11 -14.35
N GLY A 99 30.24 18.28 -15.59
CA GLY A 99 30.33 19.56 -16.29
C GLY A 99 29.53 20.68 -15.59
N MET A 100 29.88 21.95 -15.86
CA MET A 100 29.19 23.13 -15.27
C MET A 100 27.67 23.10 -15.44
N HIS A 101 27.17 22.53 -16.54
CA HIS A 101 25.73 22.37 -16.76
C HIS A 101 25.07 21.42 -15.73
N ALA A 102 25.73 20.33 -15.35
CA ALA A 102 25.22 19.38 -14.36
C ALA A 102 25.18 19.98 -12.94
N LEU A 103 26.17 20.80 -12.61
CA LEU A 103 26.24 21.53 -11.34
C LEU A 103 25.22 22.68 -11.24
N GLY A 104 24.74 23.19 -12.38
CA GLY A 104 23.68 24.21 -12.44
C GLY A 104 22.27 23.65 -12.27
N GLN A 105 22.10 22.33 -12.18
CA GLN A 105 20.82 21.63 -11.98
C GLN A 105 20.81 20.92 -10.63
N PRO A 106 19.63 20.62 -10.05
CA PRO A 106 19.53 19.76 -8.87
C PRO A 106 20.26 18.43 -9.06
N ALA A 107 20.95 17.95 -8.03
CA ALA A 107 21.61 16.66 -8.05
C ALA A 107 20.57 15.54 -8.25
N ARG A 108 20.87 14.59 -9.13
CA ARG A 108 20.07 13.37 -9.33
C ARG A 108 20.95 12.15 -9.24
N ILE A 109 20.36 11.00 -8.92
CA ILE A 109 21.05 9.71 -9.00
C ILE A 109 21.29 9.38 -10.49
N ASP A 110 22.54 9.09 -10.82
CA ASP A 110 22.97 8.70 -12.17
C ASP A 110 23.17 7.18 -12.26
N ASN A 111 23.81 6.58 -11.25
CA ASN A 111 23.97 5.14 -11.09
C ASN A 111 23.68 4.73 -9.64
N ALA A 112 23.03 3.58 -9.43
CA ALA A 112 22.79 3.04 -8.10
C ALA A 112 22.75 1.51 -8.07
N ALA A 113 23.04 0.94 -6.90
CA ALA A 113 22.90 -0.49 -6.63
C ALA A 113 22.42 -0.72 -5.20
N LEU A 114 21.45 -1.63 -5.05
CA LEU A 114 20.87 -2.03 -3.78
C LEU A 114 21.37 -3.42 -3.39
N PHE A 115 22.05 -3.53 -2.25
CA PHE A 115 22.47 -4.80 -1.66
C PHE A 115 21.53 -5.16 -0.52
N VAL A 116 20.91 -6.33 -0.62
CA VAL A 116 19.85 -6.76 0.28
C VAL A 116 20.38 -7.90 1.13
N ASN A 117 20.18 -7.81 2.44
CA ASN A 117 20.62 -8.78 3.42
C ASN A 117 22.14 -8.96 3.48
N LEU A 118 22.92 -7.92 3.17
CA LEU A 118 24.38 -8.00 3.16
C LEU A 118 24.91 -8.48 4.53
N ALA A 119 25.68 -9.57 4.53
CA ALA A 119 26.19 -10.24 5.72
C ALA A 119 25.12 -10.69 6.73
N ARG A 120 23.87 -10.92 6.28
CA ARG A 120 22.75 -11.33 7.15
C ARG A 120 21.90 -12.38 6.44
N ASP A 121 21.98 -13.64 6.86
CA ASP A 121 21.05 -14.66 6.36
C ASP A 121 19.70 -14.57 7.12
N PRO A 122 18.58 -14.19 6.45
CA PRO A 122 17.26 -14.11 7.09
C PRO A 122 16.79 -15.46 7.65
N MET A 123 17.33 -16.57 7.15
CA MET A 123 16.94 -17.93 7.51
C MET A 123 17.94 -18.62 8.43
N ALA A 124 19.00 -17.94 8.90
CA ALA A 124 20.11 -18.54 9.64
C ALA A 124 19.64 -19.45 10.80
N LYS A 125 18.65 -18.99 11.57
CA LYS A 125 18.07 -19.74 12.69
C LYS A 125 17.44 -21.07 12.24
N LEU A 126 16.67 -21.04 11.16
CA LEU A 126 16.00 -22.24 10.63
C LEU A 126 17.00 -23.21 10.01
N THR A 127 17.95 -22.69 9.23
CA THR A 127 19.03 -23.47 8.62
C THR A 127 19.88 -24.17 9.68
N SER A 128 20.23 -23.49 10.77
CA SER A 128 20.99 -24.08 11.89
C SER A 128 20.25 -25.22 12.61
N GLN A 129 18.92 -25.25 12.53
CA GLN A 129 18.08 -26.31 13.09
C GLN A 129 17.78 -27.43 12.09
N GLY A 130 18.38 -27.40 10.88
CA GLY A 130 18.11 -28.35 9.80
C GLY A 130 16.68 -28.26 9.24
N LYS A 131 15.96 -27.16 9.50
CA LYS A 131 14.58 -26.97 9.04
C LYS A 131 14.57 -26.20 7.72
N GLN A 132 13.79 -26.71 6.77
CA GLN A 132 13.47 -25.99 5.54
C GLN A 132 11.98 -25.70 5.50
N LEU A 133 11.62 -24.43 5.28
CA LEU A 133 10.25 -24.05 5.01
C LEU A 133 9.86 -24.50 3.60
N VAL A 134 8.88 -25.39 3.53
CA VAL A 134 8.20 -25.78 2.28
C VAL A 134 6.84 -25.08 2.31
N SER A 135 6.57 -24.26 1.30
CA SER A 135 5.30 -23.56 1.18
C SER A 135 5.02 -23.24 -0.29
N GLU A 136 3.75 -23.26 -0.66
CA GLU A 136 3.27 -22.78 -1.95
C GLU A 136 3.43 -21.25 -2.07
N ARG A 137 3.50 -20.54 -0.93
CA ARG A 137 3.74 -19.10 -0.89
C ARG A 137 5.24 -18.79 -0.97
N ILE A 138 5.66 -18.43 -2.17
CA ILE A 138 7.08 -18.24 -2.51
C ILE A 138 7.52 -16.77 -2.60
N ASP A 139 6.63 -15.79 -2.40
CA ASP A 139 6.98 -14.37 -2.45
C ASP A 139 7.97 -14.02 -1.33
N PRO A 140 9.20 -13.53 -1.63
CA PRO A 140 10.17 -13.18 -0.61
C PRO A 140 9.72 -12.11 0.38
N LEU A 141 8.81 -11.22 -0.01
CA LEU A 141 8.31 -10.17 0.89
C LEU A 141 7.26 -10.68 1.87
N SER A 142 6.63 -11.83 1.59
CA SER A 142 5.57 -12.43 2.40
C SER A 142 5.68 -13.97 2.37
N TYR A 143 6.83 -14.50 2.77
CA TYR A 143 7.22 -15.88 2.54
C TYR A 143 6.58 -16.89 3.50
N GLY A 144 6.16 -18.04 2.97
CA GLY A 144 5.70 -19.16 3.78
C GLY A 144 4.35 -18.95 4.48
N GLY A 145 3.99 -19.92 5.32
CA GLY A 145 2.73 -19.89 6.08
C GLY A 145 2.67 -18.81 7.17
N GLN A 146 3.83 -18.34 7.64
CA GLN A 146 3.94 -17.28 8.65
C GLN A 146 4.04 -15.87 8.04
N TRP A 147 4.09 -15.76 6.71
CA TRP A 147 4.21 -14.50 5.99
C TRP A 147 5.45 -13.72 6.46
N GLU A 148 6.61 -14.36 6.42
CA GLU A 148 7.87 -13.73 6.84
C GLU A 148 8.44 -12.88 5.72
N ASN A 149 8.90 -11.67 6.03
CA ASN A 149 9.68 -10.89 5.09
C ASN A 149 11.13 -11.39 5.10
N LEU A 150 11.60 -11.90 3.96
CA LEU A 150 12.98 -12.36 3.79
C LEU A 150 13.95 -11.22 3.46
N ALA A 151 13.48 -10.04 3.06
CA ALA A 151 14.32 -8.86 2.80
C ALA A 151 14.37 -7.96 4.06
N ILE A 152 15.39 -8.17 4.90
CA ILE A 152 15.46 -7.63 6.27
C ILE A 152 16.48 -6.49 6.46
N SER A 153 17.38 -6.27 5.50
CA SER A 153 18.27 -5.10 5.47
C SER A 153 18.56 -4.67 4.04
N PHE A 154 18.81 -3.37 3.86
CA PHE A 154 18.93 -2.73 2.55
C PHE A 154 20.10 -1.74 2.60
N ASP A 155 21.13 -1.99 1.82
CA ASP A 155 22.31 -1.12 1.72
C ASP A 155 22.39 -0.57 0.28
N LEU A 156 22.20 0.73 0.12
CA LEU A 156 22.19 1.41 -1.18
C LEU A 156 23.51 2.15 -1.38
N VAL A 157 24.12 2.00 -2.56
CA VAL A 157 25.18 2.89 -3.04
C VAL A 157 24.66 3.65 -4.26
N ALA A 158 24.83 4.97 -4.27
CA ALA A 158 24.39 5.84 -5.35
C ALA A 158 25.49 6.83 -5.73
N ALA A 159 25.70 7.01 -7.03
CA ALA A 159 26.50 8.08 -7.59
C ALA A 159 25.58 9.16 -8.17
N THR A 160 25.86 10.43 -7.89
CA THR A 160 25.04 11.55 -8.35
C THR A 160 25.64 12.24 -9.57
N THR A 161 24.83 13.04 -10.25
CA THR A 161 25.30 13.89 -11.37
C THR A 161 26.30 14.97 -10.95
N TRP A 162 26.44 15.24 -9.66
CA TRP A 162 27.46 16.13 -9.11
C TRP A 162 28.79 15.41 -8.83
N GLY A 163 28.87 14.11 -9.11
CA GLY A 163 30.09 13.32 -8.87
C GLY A 163 30.27 12.91 -7.42
N GLU A 164 29.19 12.92 -6.63
CA GLU A 164 29.21 12.44 -5.25
C GLU A 164 28.86 10.96 -5.19
N VAL A 165 29.51 10.22 -4.29
CA VAL A 165 29.13 8.85 -3.95
C VAL A 165 28.53 8.86 -2.55
N GLN A 166 27.33 8.31 -2.43
CA GLN A 166 26.60 8.23 -1.19
C GLN A 166 26.24 6.78 -0.90
N THR A 167 26.30 6.40 0.38
CA THR A 167 25.89 5.09 0.84
C THR A 167 24.87 5.22 1.95
N TYR A 168 23.80 4.44 1.85
CA TYR A 168 22.70 4.42 2.81
C TYR A 168 22.51 2.99 3.31
N SER A 169 22.04 2.86 4.55
CA SER A 169 21.72 1.57 5.15
C SER A 169 20.42 1.69 5.91
N TYR A 170 19.50 0.78 5.61
CA TYR A 170 18.17 0.72 6.20
C TYR A 170 17.99 -0.64 6.86
N GLY A 171 17.48 -0.61 8.08
CA GLY A 171 17.21 -1.78 8.89
C GLY A 171 16.00 -1.54 9.78
N GLY A 172 15.38 -2.63 10.21
CA GLY A 172 14.15 -2.59 10.97
C GLY A 172 12.94 -2.98 10.13
N ARG A 173 11.76 -2.82 10.71
CA ARG A 173 10.52 -3.39 10.17
C ARG A 173 10.08 -2.75 8.86
N ASN A 174 10.26 -1.43 8.72
CA ASN A 174 9.77 -0.66 7.58
C ASN A 174 10.90 -0.29 6.58
N ALA A 175 12.08 -0.88 6.75
CA ALA A 175 13.29 -0.53 6.01
C ALA A 175 13.14 -0.59 4.48
N LEU A 176 12.33 -1.52 3.95
CA LEU A 176 12.02 -1.58 2.52
C LEU A 176 11.32 -0.31 2.04
N LEU A 177 10.29 0.13 2.76
CA LEU A 177 9.48 1.28 2.37
C LEU A 177 10.25 2.58 2.58
N GLU A 178 11.04 2.68 3.64
CA GLU A 178 11.97 3.80 3.87
C GLU A 178 12.97 3.91 2.72
N CYS A 179 13.66 2.82 2.39
CA CYS A 179 14.61 2.78 1.27
C CYS A 179 13.95 3.12 -0.07
N LEU A 180 12.72 2.66 -0.31
CA LEU A 180 11.98 2.96 -1.54
C LEU A 180 11.59 4.44 -1.61
N CYS A 181 10.99 4.99 -0.55
CA CYS A 181 10.58 6.39 -0.51
C CYS A 181 11.76 7.35 -0.60
N ASP A 182 12.87 7.06 0.07
CA ASP A 182 14.07 7.89 0.02
C ASP A 182 14.74 7.83 -1.36
N TYR A 183 14.72 6.67 -2.02
CA TYR A 183 15.16 6.56 -3.42
C TYR A 183 14.30 7.40 -4.36
N LEU A 184 12.96 7.35 -4.21
CA LEU A 184 12.04 8.13 -5.03
C LEU A 184 12.13 9.64 -4.74
N ALA A 185 12.55 10.04 -3.54
CA ALA A 185 12.75 11.44 -3.17
C ALA A 185 13.86 12.14 -3.99
N TRP A 186 14.79 11.38 -4.57
CA TRP A 186 15.82 11.91 -5.49
C TRP A 186 15.26 12.33 -6.86
N ALA A 187 14.02 11.96 -7.19
CA ALA A 187 13.34 12.39 -8.40
C ALA A 187 11.86 12.68 -8.08
N PRO A 188 11.52 13.83 -7.49
CA PRO A 188 10.13 14.21 -7.24
C PRO A 188 9.26 14.11 -8.49
N LEU A 189 7.98 13.79 -8.35
CA LEU A 189 7.10 13.44 -9.48
C LEU A 189 6.91 14.56 -10.53
N ASP A 190 7.16 15.81 -10.14
CA ASP A 190 7.09 16.99 -10.99
C ASP A 190 8.43 17.37 -11.65
N CYS A 191 9.52 16.66 -11.36
CA CYS A 191 10.84 16.95 -11.93
C CYS A 191 10.97 16.56 -13.41
N GLY A 192 9.96 15.88 -13.97
CA GLY A 192 9.87 15.52 -15.39
C GLY A 192 10.72 14.33 -15.82
N THR A 193 11.50 13.73 -14.92
CA THR A 193 12.36 12.56 -15.19
C THR A 193 12.10 11.46 -14.20
N ALA A 194 11.87 10.24 -14.69
CA ALA A 194 11.77 9.07 -13.82
C ALA A 194 13.14 8.74 -13.20
N PRO A 195 13.18 8.20 -11.96
CA PRO A 195 14.36 7.55 -11.43
C PRO A 195 14.83 6.44 -12.38
N ILE A 196 16.14 6.17 -12.37
CA ILE A 196 16.69 5.02 -13.08
C ILE A 196 16.19 3.70 -12.48
N ASP A 197 16.21 2.63 -13.26
CA ASP A 197 15.97 1.28 -12.75
C ASP A 197 17.04 0.91 -11.71
N LEU A 198 16.61 0.42 -10.55
CA LEU A 198 17.51 0.06 -9.45
C LEU A 198 17.95 -1.40 -9.57
N ALA A 199 19.24 -1.61 -9.83
CA ALA A 199 19.84 -2.95 -9.78
C ALA A 199 19.87 -3.46 -8.34
N CYS A 200 19.32 -4.65 -8.08
CA CYS A 200 19.29 -5.22 -6.74
C CYS A 200 20.10 -6.51 -6.68
N PHE A 201 20.79 -6.73 -5.56
CA PHE A 201 21.66 -7.88 -5.34
C PHE A 201 21.43 -8.46 -3.95
N SER A 202 21.46 -9.79 -3.84
CA SER A 202 21.44 -10.47 -2.54
C SER A 202 22.19 -11.79 -2.64
N PHE A 203 23.17 -11.95 -1.75
CA PHE A 203 24.13 -13.05 -1.76
C PHE A 203 24.18 -13.81 -0.42
N SER A 204 23.33 -13.44 0.54
CA SER A 204 23.41 -13.98 1.91
C SER A 204 22.91 -15.41 2.05
N SER A 205 22.21 -15.94 1.04
CA SER A 205 21.71 -17.31 1.02
C SER A 205 21.41 -17.79 -0.40
N SER A 206 21.08 -19.07 -0.55
CA SER A 206 20.59 -19.65 -1.82
C SER A 206 19.31 -19.00 -2.35
N ARG A 207 18.57 -18.27 -1.50
CA ARG A 207 17.36 -17.53 -1.87
C ARG A 207 17.63 -16.09 -2.32
N GLY A 208 18.87 -15.62 -2.15
CA GLY A 208 19.31 -14.27 -2.53
C GLY A 208 18.86 -13.84 -3.93
N PRO A 209 19.08 -14.64 -4.99
CA PRO A 209 18.67 -14.28 -6.35
C PRO A 209 17.16 -14.02 -6.51
N ILE A 210 16.30 -14.73 -5.78
CA ILE A 210 14.85 -14.54 -5.83
C ILE A 210 14.45 -13.27 -5.08
N ILE A 211 15.07 -12.99 -3.93
CA ILE A 211 14.88 -11.75 -3.17
C ILE A 211 15.24 -10.54 -4.03
N ALA A 212 16.43 -10.56 -4.63
CA ALA A 212 16.91 -9.48 -5.50
C ALA A 212 15.95 -9.20 -6.67
N ARG A 213 15.61 -10.23 -7.44
CA ARG A 213 14.69 -10.11 -8.59
C ARG A 213 13.32 -9.58 -8.19
N ARG A 214 12.80 -10.00 -7.03
CA ARG A 214 11.52 -9.55 -6.52
C ARG A 214 11.53 -8.04 -6.23
N LEU A 215 12.61 -7.55 -5.64
CA LEU A 215 12.79 -6.13 -5.34
C LEU A 215 13.00 -5.29 -6.60
N GLU A 216 13.79 -5.76 -7.58
CA GLU A 216 13.91 -5.08 -8.89
C GLU A 216 12.54 -4.95 -9.56
N ALA A 217 11.73 -6.01 -9.54
CA ALA A 217 10.38 -5.98 -10.10
C ALA A 217 9.46 -4.99 -9.36
N LEU A 218 9.55 -4.92 -8.03
CA LEU A 218 8.80 -3.97 -7.22
C LEU A 218 9.19 -2.53 -7.54
N TYR A 219 10.49 -2.19 -7.52
CA TYR A 219 10.96 -0.84 -7.84
C TYR A 219 10.55 -0.44 -9.25
N ARG A 220 10.72 -1.33 -10.23
CA ARG A 220 10.31 -1.08 -11.63
C ARG A 220 8.81 -0.84 -11.75
N ASP A 221 7.96 -1.62 -11.09
CA ASP A 221 6.52 -1.44 -11.16
C ASP A 221 6.06 -0.15 -10.46
N VAL A 222 6.62 0.17 -9.29
CA VAL A 222 6.33 1.43 -8.58
C VAL A 222 6.76 2.64 -9.42
N ILE A 223 7.98 2.64 -9.97
CA ILE A 223 8.47 3.72 -10.85
C ILE A 223 7.60 3.79 -12.12
N GLY A 224 7.30 2.65 -12.73
CA GLY A 224 6.41 2.55 -13.89
C GLY A 224 5.05 3.20 -13.63
N PHE A 225 4.42 2.84 -12.51
CA PHE A 225 3.10 3.30 -12.11
C PHE A 225 3.06 4.81 -11.83
N PHE A 226 4.01 5.34 -11.05
CA PHE A 226 4.01 6.75 -10.69
C PHE A 226 4.51 7.66 -11.82
N TYR A 227 5.52 7.29 -12.61
CA TYR A 227 6.15 8.26 -13.52
C TYR A 227 5.60 8.27 -14.95
N HIS A 228 4.80 7.27 -15.34
CA HIS A 228 4.28 7.15 -16.71
C HIS A 228 2.80 7.52 -16.87
N ASN A 229 2.19 8.13 -15.84
CA ASN A 229 0.77 8.50 -15.85
C ASN A 229 0.56 9.99 -15.59
N SER A 230 -0.54 10.55 -16.11
CA SER A 230 -0.91 11.96 -15.90
C SER A 230 -1.40 12.23 -14.47
N TRP A 231 -2.13 11.29 -13.88
CA TRP A 231 -2.69 11.30 -12.52
C TRP A 231 -1.66 10.94 -11.42
N ARG A 232 -0.36 10.99 -11.74
CA ARG A 232 0.72 10.54 -10.85
C ARG A 232 0.72 11.16 -9.46
N MET A 233 0.26 12.41 -9.36
CA MET A 233 0.24 13.18 -8.11
C MET A 233 -0.83 12.70 -7.14
N GLN A 234 -1.86 12.04 -7.66
CA GLN A 234 -2.99 11.51 -6.91
C GLN A 234 -2.90 10.00 -6.72
N ALA A 235 -2.02 9.31 -7.46
CA ALA A 235 -1.96 7.86 -7.50
C ALA A 235 -1.70 7.21 -6.14
N ARG A 236 -2.25 6.02 -5.92
CA ARG A 236 -1.96 5.18 -4.75
C ARG A 236 -1.36 3.85 -5.18
N TYR A 237 -0.42 3.31 -4.43
CA TYR A 237 0.15 1.99 -4.70
C TYR A 237 0.13 1.14 -3.43
N ALA A 238 -0.59 0.03 -3.44
CA ALA A 238 -0.73 -0.87 -2.30
C ALA A 238 0.18 -2.09 -2.44
N LEU A 239 0.89 -2.45 -1.37
CA LEU A 239 1.67 -3.67 -1.29
C LEU A 239 1.58 -4.34 0.08
N ARG A 240 1.94 -5.63 0.16
CA ARG A 240 2.08 -6.35 1.43
C ARG A 240 3.54 -6.73 1.68
N VAL A 241 3.99 -6.45 2.90
CA VAL A 241 5.28 -6.91 3.42
C VAL A 241 5.03 -7.63 4.73
N GLY A 242 5.35 -8.92 4.73
CA GLY A 242 4.99 -9.87 5.76
C GLY A 242 3.48 -9.95 5.96
N GLN A 243 3.02 -9.65 7.16
CA GLN A 243 1.60 -9.65 7.52
C GLN A 243 0.92 -8.28 7.38
N ARG A 244 1.65 -7.26 6.92
CA ARG A 244 1.17 -5.87 6.93
C ARG A 244 1.05 -5.30 5.53
N TYR A 245 0.10 -4.39 5.40
CA TYR A 245 -0.14 -3.67 4.17
C TYR A 245 0.50 -2.29 4.24
N PHE A 246 0.92 -1.80 3.09
CA PHE A 246 1.48 -0.47 2.93
C PHE A 246 0.80 0.17 1.73
N VAL A 247 0.43 1.44 1.87
CA VAL A 247 -0.06 2.24 0.74
C VAL A 247 0.88 3.41 0.55
N LEU A 248 1.41 3.54 -0.66
CA LEU A 248 2.18 4.70 -1.12
C LEU A 248 1.23 5.72 -1.71
N GLN A 249 1.32 6.96 -1.26
CA GLN A 249 0.62 8.11 -1.84
C GLN A 249 1.55 9.33 -1.87
N PRO A 250 1.54 10.16 -2.92
CA PRO A 250 2.40 11.32 -2.98
C PRO A 250 2.05 12.36 -1.91
N GLU A 251 3.06 12.79 -1.16
CA GLU A 251 3.00 13.93 -0.27
C GLU A 251 4.15 14.87 -0.63
N ASN A 252 3.85 16.16 -0.85
CA ASN A 252 4.84 17.13 -1.33
C ASN A 252 5.61 16.64 -2.57
N LYS A 253 4.89 16.03 -3.52
CA LYS A 253 5.41 15.51 -4.81
C LYS A 253 6.31 14.28 -4.70
N VAL A 254 6.41 13.64 -3.52
CA VAL A 254 7.20 12.42 -3.31
C VAL A 254 6.30 11.33 -2.74
N PRO A 255 6.30 10.10 -3.30
CA PRO A 255 5.57 8.98 -2.70
C PRO A 255 6.01 8.72 -1.25
N ARG A 256 5.06 8.77 -0.31
CA ARG A 256 5.23 8.41 1.10
C ARG A 256 4.35 7.23 1.44
N TYR A 257 4.76 6.44 2.44
CA TYR A 257 4.04 5.23 2.82
C TYR A 257 3.21 5.43 4.09
N ARG A 258 2.06 4.74 4.15
CA ARG A 258 1.30 4.51 5.36
C ARG A 258 1.28 3.02 5.68
N GLU A 259 1.64 2.66 6.91
CA GLU A 259 1.61 1.28 7.41
C GLU A 259 0.21 0.92 7.93
N LEU A 260 -0.28 -0.25 7.54
CA LEU A 260 -1.62 -0.74 7.86
C LEU A 260 -1.51 -2.16 8.43
N ALA A 261 -2.12 -2.37 9.59
CA ALA A 261 -1.88 -3.56 10.39
C ALA A 261 -2.45 -4.86 9.78
N ASN A 262 -3.56 -4.76 9.05
CA ASN A 262 -4.31 -5.90 8.50
C ASN A 262 -5.24 -5.44 7.35
N GLU A 263 -5.97 -6.38 6.76
CA GLU A 263 -6.88 -6.14 5.64
C GLU A 263 -8.04 -5.20 6.00
N SER A 264 -8.56 -5.24 7.23
CA SER A 264 -9.60 -4.30 7.67
C SER A 264 -9.07 -2.86 7.65
N ALA A 265 -7.88 -2.63 8.22
CA ALA A 265 -7.25 -1.31 8.21
C ALA A 265 -6.95 -0.83 6.77
N LEU A 266 -6.64 -1.76 5.85
CA LEU A 266 -6.52 -1.44 4.43
C LEU A 266 -7.85 -1.00 3.84
N LEU A 267 -8.94 -1.75 4.02
CA LEU A 267 -10.25 -1.38 3.51
C LEU A 267 -10.73 -0.03 4.06
N ASP A 268 -10.50 0.23 5.34
CA ASP A 268 -10.84 1.51 5.98
C ASP A 268 -10.06 2.68 5.34
N HIS A 269 -8.76 2.50 5.12
CA HIS A 269 -7.91 3.49 4.45
C HIS A 269 -8.29 3.71 2.98
N LEU A 270 -8.61 2.65 2.23
CA LEU A 270 -9.06 2.77 0.84
C LEU A 270 -10.39 3.52 0.73
N GLY A 271 -11.21 3.49 1.78
CA GLY A 271 -12.44 4.26 1.86
C GLY A 271 -12.28 5.71 2.31
N GLU A 272 -11.07 6.18 2.62
CA GLU A 272 -10.81 7.59 2.94
C GLU A 272 -11.10 8.50 1.73
N PRO A 273 -11.77 9.65 1.92
CA PRO A 273 -12.08 10.57 0.83
C PRO A 273 -10.85 11.11 0.11
N GLN A 274 -11.01 11.40 -1.19
CA GLN A 274 -9.93 11.92 -2.04
C GLN A 274 -10.30 13.31 -2.58
N GLU A 275 -9.30 14.18 -2.73
CA GLU A 275 -9.51 15.52 -3.31
C GLU A 275 -9.84 15.45 -4.79
N ASP A 276 -9.04 14.68 -5.52
CA ASP A 276 -9.16 14.40 -6.95
C ASP A 276 -9.28 12.88 -7.17
N PHE A 277 -9.56 12.48 -8.41
CA PHE A 277 -9.54 11.06 -8.75
C PHE A 277 -8.17 10.43 -8.47
N SER A 278 -8.19 9.45 -7.56
CA SER A 278 -7.00 8.76 -7.09
C SER A 278 -7.06 7.28 -7.47
N PRO A 279 -6.47 6.89 -8.62
CA PRO A 279 -6.40 5.48 -9.00
C PRO A 279 -5.41 4.75 -8.08
N ILE A 280 -5.67 3.46 -7.86
CA ILE A 280 -4.81 2.61 -7.04
C ILE A 280 -4.38 1.37 -7.80
N ARG A 281 -3.09 1.01 -7.68
CA ARG A 281 -2.55 -0.28 -8.14
C ARG A 281 -2.13 -1.11 -6.95
N PHE A 282 -2.40 -2.42 -7.03
CA PHE A 282 -1.86 -3.40 -6.10
C PHE A 282 -0.63 -4.06 -6.70
N ASP A 283 0.40 -4.25 -5.88
CA ASP A 283 1.52 -5.12 -6.22
C ASP A 283 1.03 -6.54 -6.50
N ALA A 284 1.61 -7.19 -7.51
CA ALA A 284 1.15 -8.47 -8.05
C ALA A 284 1.12 -9.63 -7.03
N MET A 285 1.86 -9.54 -5.92
CA MET A 285 1.93 -10.60 -4.89
C MET A 285 1.15 -10.24 -3.61
N THR A 286 0.48 -9.09 -3.59
CA THR A 286 -0.08 -8.50 -2.36
C THR A 286 -1.41 -9.11 -1.93
N VAL A 287 -2.32 -9.38 -2.87
CA VAL A 287 -3.64 -9.95 -2.55
C VAL A 287 -4.10 -11.00 -3.57
N GLN A 288 -3.35 -12.10 -3.68
CA GLN A 288 -3.68 -13.18 -4.63
C GLN A 288 -5.06 -13.82 -4.39
N ASP A 289 -5.57 -13.79 -3.15
CA ASP A 289 -6.85 -14.39 -2.77
C ASP A 289 -8.00 -13.38 -2.61
N SER A 290 -7.85 -12.15 -3.10
CA SER A 290 -8.87 -11.09 -2.95
C SER A 290 -9.36 -10.56 -4.29
N PRO A 291 -10.64 -10.13 -4.39
CA PRO A 291 -11.15 -9.46 -5.58
C PRO A 291 -10.64 -8.02 -5.74
N LEU A 292 -9.95 -7.45 -4.74
CA LEU A 292 -9.53 -6.05 -4.76
C LEU A 292 -8.71 -5.66 -6.00
N PRO A 293 -7.69 -6.41 -6.44
CA PRO A 293 -6.91 -6.03 -7.63
C PRO A 293 -7.79 -5.87 -8.87
N VAL A 294 -8.68 -6.84 -9.13
CA VAL A 294 -9.55 -6.80 -10.32
C VAL A 294 -10.62 -5.70 -10.21
N ILE A 295 -11.11 -5.40 -9.01
CA ILE A 295 -12.02 -4.27 -8.76
C ILE A 295 -11.33 -2.95 -9.12
N MET A 296 -10.09 -2.76 -8.67
CA MET A 296 -9.36 -1.49 -8.81
C MET A 296 -8.88 -1.24 -10.23
N GLU A 297 -8.62 -2.30 -11.01
CA GLU A 297 -8.37 -2.20 -12.46
C GLU A 297 -9.57 -1.64 -13.24
N HIS A 298 -10.78 -1.79 -12.71
CA HIS A 298 -11.99 -1.24 -13.32
C HIS A 298 -12.27 0.21 -12.92
N ASN A 299 -11.55 0.76 -11.93
CA ASN A 299 -11.81 2.08 -11.38
C ASN A 299 -11.75 3.18 -12.46
N ARG A 300 -12.79 4.02 -12.54
CA ARG A 300 -12.90 5.10 -13.52
C ARG A 300 -13.27 6.41 -12.85
N GLU A 301 -12.60 7.46 -13.31
CA GLU A 301 -12.92 8.84 -12.93
C GLU A 301 -14.37 9.19 -13.31
N ASN A 302 -15.06 9.91 -12.43
CA ASN A 302 -16.44 10.36 -12.61
C ASN A 302 -17.46 9.21 -12.78
N ARG A 303 -17.17 8.03 -12.23
CA ARG A 303 -18.09 6.89 -12.22
C ARG A 303 -18.24 6.33 -10.81
N VAL A 304 -19.47 6.00 -10.43
CA VAL A 304 -19.73 5.16 -9.26
C VAL A 304 -19.91 3.73 -9.76
N GLN A 305 -19.08 2.82 -9.25
CA GLN A 305 -19.01 1.46 -9.77
C GLN A 305 -19.28 0.46 -8.64
N LEU A 306 -20.41 -0.24 -8.72
CA LEU A 306 -20.83 -1.23 -7.75
C LEU A 306 -20.43 -2.63 -8.21
N PHE A 307 -19.68 -3.33 -7.37
CA PHE A 307 -19.30 -4.72 -7.54
C PHE A 307 -19.90 -5.55 -6.43
N TYR A 308 -20.39 -6.76 -6.74
CA TYR A 308 -20.83 -7.68 -5.69
C TYR A 308 -20.45 -9.13 -5.95
N ILE A 309 -20.25 -9.87 -4.87
CA ILE A 309 -20.06 -11.33 -4.82
C ILE A 309 -21.21 -11.91 -4.02
N LEU A 310 -21.87 -12.95 -4.56
CA LEU A 310 -22.87 -13.69 -3.82
C LEU A 310 -22.22 -14.88 -3.12
N GLU A 311 -22.32 -14.89 -1.80
CA GLU A 311 -21.93 -16.00 -0.95
C GLU A 311 -23.17 -16.65 -0.32
N THR A 312 -23.00 -17.77 0.38
CA THR A 312 -24.11 -18.46 1.04
C THR A 312 -24.76 -17.57 2.09
N GLY A 313 -25.95 -17.04 1.79
CA GLY A 313 -26.76 -16.21 2.69
C GLY A 313 -26.30 -14.76 2.86
N LYS A 314 -25.18 -14.36 2.23
CA LYS A 314 -24.63 -13.00 2.32
C LYS A 314 -24.15 -12.51 0.97
N ALA A 315 -24.19 -11.21 0.77
CA ALA A 315 -23.57 -10.54 -0.36
C ALA A 315 -22.41 -9.69 0.15
N VAL A 316 -21.27 -9.78 -0.53
CA VAL A 316 -20.14 -8.87 -0.32
C VAL A 316 -20.24 -7.80 -1.40
N VAL A 317 -20.29 -6.54 -0.99
CA VAL A 317 -20.49 -5.38 -1.87
C VAL A 317 -19.27 -4.46 -1.76
N TYR A 318 -18.74 -4.09 -2.91
CA TYR A 318 -17.70 -3.08 -3.06
C TYR A 318 -18.26 -1.96 -3.93
N ILE A 319 -18.09 -0.70 -3.53
CA ILE A 319 -18.48 0.44 -4.35
C ILE A 319 -17.28 1.37 -4.46
N LEU A 320 -16.79 1.59 -5.67
CA LEU A 320 -15.84 2.65 -5.96
C LEU A 320 -16.62 3.93 -6.26
N ASP A 321 -16.28 5.00 -5.56
CA ASP A 321 -16.86 6.32 -5.83
C ASP A 321 -16.16 7.03 -7.00
N GLU A 322 -16.72 8.17 -7.38
CA GLU A 322 -16.28 8.98 -8.51
C GLU A 322 -14.83 9.50 -8.43
N ARG A 323 -14.20 9.43 -7.24
CA ARG A 323 -12.81 9.83 -6.99
C ARG A 323 -11.91 8.65 -6.60
N GLY A 324 -12.43 7.43 -6.62
CA GLY A 324 -11.68 6.20 -6.34
C GLY A 324 -11.62 5.80 -4.86
N SER A 325 -12.47 6.34 -4.00
CA SER A 325 -12.62 5.87 -2.61
C SER A 325 -13.46 4.59 -2.58
N LEU A 326 -13.05 3.62 -1.76
CA LEU A 326 -13.70 2.32 -1.66
C LEU A 326 -14.69 2.24 -0.51
N HIS A 327 -15.93 1.90 -0.81
CA HIS A 327 -16.86 1.35 0.15
C HIS A 327 -16.78 -0.18 0.15
N TYR A 328 -16.78 -0.77 1.33
CA TYR A 328 -16.87 -2.23 1.53
C TYR A 328 -17.98 -2.55 2.52
N ASP A 329 -18.83 -3.51 2.17
CA ASP A 329 -19.81 -4.05 3.11
C ASP A 329 -20.12 -5.52 2.88
N ARG A 330 -20.58 -6.19 3.94
CA ARG A 330 -21.01 -7.58 3.93
C ARG A 330 -22.42 -7.67 4.49
N VAL A 331 -23.40 -7.73 3.61
CA VAL A 331 -24.81 -7.58 3.92
C VAL A 331 -25.55 -8.90 3.82
N ASP A 332 -26.51 -9.11 4.72
CA ASP A 332 -27.52 -10.14 4.53
C ASP A 332 -28.42 -9.69 3.37
N PHE A 333 -28.88 -10.61 2.53
CA PHE A 333 -29.77 -10.27 1.42
C PHE A 333 -30.81 -11.37 1.20
N HIS A 334 -31.99 -10.97 0.73
CA HIS A 334 -33.08 -11.90 0.45
C HIS A 334 -33.02 -12.40 -1.00
N ASP A 335 -32.89 -11.48 -1.95
CA ASP A 335 -32.74 -11.78 -3.36
C ASP A 335 -31.86 -10.72 -4.05
N ARG A 336 -31.29 -11.11 -5.19
CA ARG A 336 -30.34 -10.28 -5.94
C ARG A 336 -30.97 -8.99 -6.47
N LEU A 337 -32.21 -9.04 -6.96
CA LEU A 337 -32.86 -7.87 -7.56
C LEU A 337 -33.13 -6.80 -6.50
N SER A 338 -33.57 -7.23 -5.33
CA SER A 338 -33.73 -6.41 -4.14
C SER A 338 -32.43 -5.73 -3.69
N LEU A 339 -31.33 -6.48 -3.60
CA LEU A 339 -30.03 -5.94 -3.22
C LEU A 339 -29.56 -4.84 -4.19
N LEU A 340 -29.68 -5.08 -5.49
CA LEU A 340 -29.27 -4.10 -6.49
C LEU A 340 -30.22 -2.91 -6.53
N GLY A 341 -31.52 -3.13 -6.44
CA GLY A 341 -32.54 -2.08 -6.49
C GLY A 341 -32.47 -1.09 -5.32
N GLN A 342 -32.05 -1.53 -4.12
CA GLN A 342 -31.88 -0.61 -2.98
C GLN A 342 -30.62 0.25 -3.12
N TYR A 343 -29.50 -0.32 -3.58
CA TYR A 343 -28.31 0.49 -3.88
C TYR A 343 -28.54 1.44 -5.06
N GLN A 344 -29.21 1.00 -6.11
CA GLN A 344 -29.51 1.85 -7.27
C GLN A 344 -30.34 3.08 -6.85
N ARG A 345 -31.45 2.88 -6.12
CA ARG A 345 -32.26 4.01 -5.62
C ARG A 345 -31.44 4.96 -4.74
N PHE A 346 -30.62 4.41 -3.86
CA PHE A 346 -29.76 5.20 -2.98
C PHE A 346 -28.73 6.04 -3.76
N LEU A 347 -28.02 5.41 -4.70
CA LEU A 347 -27.00 6.08 -5.52
C LEU A 347 -27.61 7.14 -6.45
N GLU A 348 -28.79 6.85 -7.03
CA GLU A 348 -29.53 7.81 -7.84
C GLU A 348 -29.91 9.07 -7.02
N SER A 349 -30.36 8.89 -5.77
CA SER A 349 -30.66 10.01 -4.86
C SER A 349 -29.41 10.83 -4.53
N VAL A 350 -28.31 10.15 -4.16
CA VAL A 350 -27.03 10.81 -3.85
C VAL A 350 -26.52 11.60 -5.05
N ARG A 351 -26.59 11.04 -6.26
CA ARG A 351 -26.20 11.71 -7.50
C ARG A 351 -27.00 12.99 -7.73
N PHE A 352 -28.34 12.93 -7.61
CA PHE A 352 -29.20 14.12 -7.78
C PHE A 352 -28.83 15.22 -6.78
N ARG A 353 -28.54 14.84 -5.53
CA ARG A 353 -28.16 15.77 -4.47
C ARG A 353 -26.80 16.42 -4.72
N LEU A 354 -25.79 15.64 -5.10
CA LEU A 354 -24.46 16.15 -5.45
C LEU A 354 -24.53 17.12 -6.65
N GLN A 355 -25.35 16.80 -7.67
CA GLN A 355 -25.59 17.70 -8.80
C GLN A 355 -26.26 19.00 -8.38
N SER A 356 -27.26 18.94 -7.50
CA SER A 356 -27.95 20.13 -6.97
C SER A 356 -26.98 21.05 -6.19
N LEU A 357 -26.16 20.48 -5.31
CA LEU A 357 -25.15 21.20 -4.54
C LEU A 357 -24.07 21.83 -5.43
N ALA A 358 -23.60 21.11 -6.45
CA ALA A 358 -22.63 21.61 -7.40
C ALA A 358 -23.18 22.81 -8.21
N GLY A 359 -24.45 22.72 -8.62
CA GLY A 359 -25.14 23.81 -9.32
C GLY A 359 -25.30 25.07 -8.49
N GLN A 360 -25.59 24.94 -7.19
CA GLN A 360 -25.67 26.08 -6.26
C GLN A 360 -24.31 26.75 -6.01
N ALA A 361 -23.22 25.98 -6.03
CA ALA A 361 -21.87 26.49 -5.82
C ALA A 361 -21.27 27.23 -7.03
N GLY A 362 -22.00 27.37 -8.14
CA GLY A 362 -21.54 28.07 -9.34
C GLY A 362 -20.36 27.38 -10.04
N ARG A 363 -20.07 26.11 -9.72
CA ARG A 363 -19.07 25.30 -10.43
C ARG A 363 -19.68 24.90 -11.78
N GLY A 364 -19.16 25.47 -12.87
CA GLY A 364 -19.65 25.23 -14.24
C GLY A 364 -19.66 23.75 -14.64
N ALA A 365 -20.51 23.41 -15.62
CA ALA A 365 -20.76 22.08 -16.20
C ALA A 365 -20.60 20.92 -15.19
N SER A 366 -21.69 20.56 -14.48
CA SER A 366 -21.71 19.37 -13.63
C SER A 366 -21.26 18.16 -14.45
N VAL A 367 -20.08 17.62 -14.13
CA VAL A 367 -19.61 16.39 -14.75
C VAL A 367 -20.62 15.29 -14.39
N GLU A 368 -21.18 14.67 -15.42
CA GLU A 368 -22.20 13.66 -15.22
C GLU A 368 -21.55 12.41 -14.63
N VAL A 369 -21.82 12.16 -13.34
CA VAL A 369 -21.40 10.94 -12.66
C VAL A 369 -22.30 9.80 -13.12
N GLY A 370 -21.71 8.86 -13.86
CA GLY A 370 -22.40 7.67 -14.32
C GLY A 370 -22.31 6.51 -13.33
N GLU A 371 -23.28 5.59 -13.36
CA GLU A 371 -23.31 4.40 -12.51
C GLU A 371 -23.04 3.14 -13.34
N GLU A 372 -22.24 2.23 -12.82
CA GLU A 372 -21.93 0.95 -13.46
C GLU A 372 -22.06 -0.20 -12.44
N TYR A 373 -22.61 -1.33 -12.88
CA TYR A 373 -22.91 -2.47 -12.02
C TYR A 373 -22.19 -3.72 -12.52
N TYR A 374 -21.54 -4.44 -11.61
CA TYR A 374 -20.69 -5.57 -11.91
C TYR A 374 -20.95 -6.73 -10.94
N GLN A 375 -21.00 -7.94 -11.50
CA GLN A 375 -20.96 -9.17 -10.73
C GLN A 375 -19.54 -9.74 -10.76
N ILE A 376 -19.01 -10.09 -9.59
CA ILE A 376 -17.74 -10.81 -9.48
C ILE A 376 -18.04 -12.29 -9.27
N ALA A 377 -17.37 -13.13 -10.05
CA ALA A 377 -17.41 -14.58 -9.93
C ALA A 377 -15.99 -15.15 -9.97
N ARG A 378 -15.84 -16.45 -9.68
CA ARG A 378 -14.59 -17.17 -9.92
C ARG A 378 -14.67 -17.96 -11.22
N ASP A 379 -13.59 -17.91 -12.00
CA ASP A 379 -13.46 -18.69 -13.24
C ASP A 379 -13.11 -20.16 -12.94
N GLY A 380 -12.98 -20.99 -13.99
CA GLY A 380 -12.60 -22.40 -13.85
C GLY A 380 -11.18 -22.65 -13.33
N GLN A 381 -10.37 -21.60 -13.17
CA GLN A 381 -9.02 -21.61 -12.61
C GLN A 381 -8.98 -20.93 -11.22
N ASP A 382 -10.14 -20.72 -10.60
CA ASP A 382 -10.30 -20.09 -9.28
C ASP A 382 -9.89 -18.61 -9.22
N ARG A 383 -9.77 -17.92 -10.36
CA ARG A 383 -9.43 -16.49 -10.45
C ARG A 383 -10.68 -15.64 -10.46
N PHE A 384 -10.60 -14.44 -9.89
CA PHE A 384 -11.72 -13.49 -9.91
C PHE A 384 -11.93 -12.92 -11.31
N GLU A 385 -13.17 -12.99 -11.79
CA GLU A 385 -13.63 -12.43 -13.06
C GLU A 385 -14.76 -11.42 -12.80
N VAL A 386 -14.71 -10.29 -13.50
CA VAL A 386 -15.69 -9.21 -13.40
C VAL A 386 -16.61 -9.24 -14.62
N LYS A 387 -17.92 -9.38 -14.40
CA LYS A 387 -18.94 -9.34 -15.44
C LYS A 387 -19.82 -8.10 -15.29
N GLN A 388 -19.79 -7.22 -16.29
CA GLN A 388 -20.68 -6.07 -16.34
C GLN A 388 -22.13 -6.50 -16.53
N LEU A 389 -23.02 -5.86 -15.78
CA LEU A 389 -24.46 -6.05 -15.88
C LEU A 389 -25.07 -4.89 -16.67
N ALA A 390 -26.07 -5.19 -17.50
CA ALA A 390 -26.97 -4.15 -17.99
C ALA A 390 -27.70 -3.55 -16.78
N ALA A 391 -27.95 -2.23 -16.81
CA ALA A 391 -28.76 -1.58 -15.80
C ALA A 391 -30.06 -2.38 -15.63
N ALA A 392 -30.27 -2.93 -14.43
CA ALA A 392 -31.44 -3.75 -14.18
C ALA A 392 -32.68 -2.88 -14.36
N PRO A 393 -33.74 -3.35 -15.04
CA PRO A 393 -35.01 -2.67 -14.97
C PRO A 393 -35.44 -2.63 -13.50
N LEU A 394 -35.84 -1.47 -13.00
CA LEU A 394 -36.37 -1.23 -11.64
C LEU A 394 -37.63 -2.07 -11.29
N GLN A 395 -38.03 -3.01 -12.15
CA GLN A 395 -39.23 -3.83 -12.02
C GLN A 395 -39.03 -4.88 -10.92
N GLY A 396 -39.39 -4.50 -9.70
CA GLY A 396 -39.25 -5.28 -8.46
C GLY A 396 -39.11 -4.41 -7.20
N ALA A 397 -38.92 -3.09 -7.37
CA ALA A 397 -38.75 -2.12 -6.28
C ALA A 397 -40.01 -1.92 -5.39
N ASP A 398 -41.20 -2.32 -5.85
CA ASP A 398 -42.52 -2.13 -5.19
C ASP A 398 -42.71 -2.87 -3.85
N ARG A 399 -41.66 -3.49 -3.30
CA ARG A 399 -41.69 -4.25 -2.03
C ARG A 399 -40.96 -3.58 -0.87
N TYR A 400 -40.46 -2.35 -1.06
CA TYR A 400 -39.67 -1.65 -0.05
C TYR A 400 -40.39 -0.40 0.46
N LEU A 401 -40.32 -0.21 1.77
CA LEU A 401 -40.69 1.04 2.44
C LEU A 401 -39.62 2.07 2.10
N ASP A 402 -40.03 3.28 1.76
CA ASP A 402 -39.08 4.36 1.53
C ASP A 402 -38.62 4.90 2.87
N ILE A 403 -37.32 4.71 3.15
CA ILE A 403 -36.68 5.15 4.39
C ILE A 403 -35.70 6.25 4.04
N GLN A 404 -36.08 7.47 4.41
CA GLN A 404 -35.28 8.66 4.24
C GLN A 404 -34.72 9.10 5.59
N VAL A 405 -33.42 9.39 5.63
CA VAL A 405 -32.78 9.90 6.84
C VAL A 405 -32.34 11.33 6.62
N ILE A 406 -32.75 12.24 7.50
CA ILE A 406 -32.40 13.66 7.48
C ILE A 406 -31.67 13.98 8.78
N GLY A 407 -30.50 14.61 8.69
CA GLY A 407 -29.78 15.08 9.87
C GLY A 407 -28.27 15.00 9.74
N ASN A 408 -27.56 15.43 10.78
CA ASN A 408 -26.11 15.32 10.84
C ASN A 408 -25.72 14.08 11.64
N PRO A 409 -25.28 12.99 10.98
CA PRO A 409 -24.95 11.78 11.71
C PRO A 409 -23.55 11.88 12.35
N GLY A 410 -22.81 12.98 12.16
CA GLY A 410 -21.46 13.20 12.70
C GLY A 410 -21.37 13.48 14.20
N ASP A 411 -22.44 13.98 14.84
CA ASP A 411 -22.41 14.23 16.28
C ASP A 411 -22.52 12.92 17.05
N GLU A 412 -21.49 12.61 17.84
CA GLU A 412 -21.48 11.50 18.81
C GLU A 412 -22.65 11.57 19.82
N GLY A 413 -23.40 12.69 19.86
CA GLY A 413 -24.59 12.90 20.67
C GLY A 413 -25.94 12.60 19.98
N GLY A 414 -25.99 12.35 18.66
CA GLY A 414 -27.25 12.00 17.98
C GLY A 414 -28.36 13.07 18.05
N GLU A 415 -28.05 14.32 18.37
CA GLU A 415 -29.02 15.34 18.81
C GLU A 415 -29.92 15.89 17.68
N SER A 416 -29.74 15.48 16.43
CA SER A 416 -30.60 15.92 15.31
C SER A 416 -30.71 14.92 14.15
N LEU A 417 -30.95 13.64 14.47
CA LEU A 417 -31.32 12.65 13.45
C LEU A 417 -32.85 12.48 13.39
N THR A 418 -33.42 12.57 12.19
CA THR A 418 -34.82 12.25 11.91
C THR A 418 -34.89 11.21 10.79
N ILE A 419 -35.64 10.14 11.01
CA ILE A 419 -35.85 9.06 10.05
C ILE A 419 -37.32 9.08 9.65
N TYR A 420 -37.57 9.22 8.36
CA TYR A 420 -38.89 9.07 7.75
C TYR A 420 -39.03 7.67 7.20
N CYS A 421 -40.14 7.00 7.52
CA CYS A 421 -40.53 5.72 6.93
C CYS A 421 -41.91 5.88 6.30
N ASP A 422 -41.97 6.02 4.98
CA ASP A 422 -43.12 6.55 4.25
C ASP A 422 -43.64 7.86 4.88
N ASP A 423 -44.89 7.89 5.36
CA ASP A 423 -45.55 9.05 5.98
C ASP A 423 -45.29 9.19 7.49
N SER A 424 -44.46 8.33 8.10
CA SER A 424 -44.19 8.35 9.55
C SER A 424 -42.82 8.95 9.86
N GLU A 425 -42.80 9.98 10.71
CA GLU A 425 -41.59 10.65 11.20
C GLU A 425 -41.14 10.05 12.53
N PHE A 426 -39.85 9.76 12.66
CA PHE A 426 -39.21 9.33 13.89
C PHE A 426 -38.01 10.22 14.17
N SER A 427 -38.09 11.07 15.20
CA SER A 427 -37.00 11.97 15.58
C SER A 427 -36.24 11.45 16.79
N SER A 428 -34.92 11.68 16.80
CA SER A 428 -34.05 11.54 17.98
C SER A 428 -34.55 12.36 19.16
N LEU A 429 -35.20 13.51 18.93
CA LEU A 429 -35.79 14.33 19.99
C LEU A 429 -36.99 13.67 20.67
N GLU A 430 -37.75 12.85 19.93
CA GLU A 430 -38.93 12.15 20.45
C GLU A 430 -38.56 10.81 21.10
N HIS A 431 -37.68 10.04 20.46
CA HIS A 431 -37.40 8.66 20.84
C HIS A 431 -36.07 8.45 21.57
N GLY A 432 -35.17 9.46 21.56
CA GLY A 432 -33.83 9.36 22.15
C GLY A 432 -33.08 8.12 21.67
N ASP A 433 -32.54 7.35 22.61
CA ASP A 433 -31.80 6.11 22.33
C ASP A 433 -32.63 5.00 21.65
N ARG A 434 -33.96 5.07 21.74
CA ARG A 434 -34.88 4.07 21.17
C ARG A 434 -35.31 4.37 19.73
N LEU A 435 -34.76 5.40 19.10
CA LEU A 435 -35.08 5.78 17.72
C LEU A 435 -35.02 4.58 16.75
N TYR A 436 -33.92 3.82 16.78
CA TYR A 436 -33.73 2.69 15.88
C TYR A 436 -34.67 1.52 16.15
N GLU A 437 -35.06 1.30 17.41
CA GLU A 437 -36.02 0.27 17.81
C GLU A 437 -37.42 0.64 17.32
N ALA A 438 -37.85 1.89 17.53
CA ALA A 438 -39.15 2.38 17.05
C ALA A 438 -39.30 2.26 15.52
N VAL A 439 -38.26 2.62 14.77
CA VAL A 439 -38.24 2.45 13.30
C VAL A 439 -38.31 0.96 12.93
N ALA A 440 -37.54 0.10 13.59
CA ALA A 440 -37.54 -1.34 13.29
C ALA A 440 -38.90 -2.00 13.61
N GLU A 441 -39.55 -1.63 14.71
CA GLU A 441 -40.91 -2.09 15.05
C GLU A 441 -41.94 -1.63 14.02
N HIS A 442 -41.90 -0.36 13.62
CA HIS A 442 -42.81 0.17 12.62
C HIS A 442 -42.66 -0.55 11.27
N VAL A 443 -41.42 -0.75 10.82
CA VAL A 443 -41.13 -1.50 9.59
C VAL A 443 -41.61 -2.94 9.69
N LEU A 444 -41.41 -3.62 10.82
CA LEU A 444 -41.92 -4.98 11.04
C LEU A 444 -43.44 -5.06 10.95
N GLN A 445 -44.16 -4.07 11.47
CA GLN A 445 -45.64 -4.04 11.44
C GLN A 445 -46.18 -3.84 10.03
N LYS A 446 -45.52 -3.03 9.19
CA LYS A 446 -45.93 -2.79 7.80
C LYS A 446 -45.57 -3.94 6.85
N ARG A 447 -44.71 -4.89 7.25
CA ARG A 447 -44.32 -6.02 6.38
C ARG A 447 -45.47 -7.03 6.22
N PRO A 448 -45.87 -7.37 4.98
CA PRO A 448 -46.96 -8.30 4.70
C PRO A 448 -46.82 -9.68 5.35
N SER A 449 -45.57 -10.12 5.60
CA SER A 449 -45.25 -11.43 6.19
C SER A 449 -44.51 -11.35 7.53
N ARG A 450 -44.31 -10.14 8.09
CA ARG A 450 -43.30 -9.90 9.16
C ARG A 450 -41.94 -10.54 8.83
N GLY A 451 -41.60 -10.67 7.55
CA GLY A 451 -40.38 -11.35 7.10
C GLY A 451 -39.15 -10.68 7.69
N GLY A 452 -38.14 -11.47 8.06
CA GLY A 452 -36.96 -10.99 8.78
C GLY A 452 -35.85 -10.40 7.92
N TYR A 453 -36.14 -9.95 6.70
CA TYR A 453 -35.11 -9.39 5.81
C TYR A 453 -34.58 -8.03 6.32
N PRO A 454 -33.34 -7.64 5.97
CA PRO A 454 -32.77 -6.39 6.44
C PRO A 454 -33.55 -5.15 5.99
N ILE A 455 -33.46 -4.09 6.79
CA ILE A 455 -33.97 -2.76 6.50
C ILE A 455 -32.87 -1.99 5.78
N TYR A 456 -33.23 -1.38 4.65
CA TYR A 456 -32.32 -0.58 3.82
C TYR A 456 -32.80 0.87 3.77
N ILE A 457 -31.84 1.79 3.79
CA ILE A 457 -32.07 3.23 3.63
C ILE A 457 -32.08 3.56 2.14
N THR A 458 -33.15 4.22 1.67
CA THR A 458 -33.31 4.60 0.27
C THR A 458 -32.79 6.02 -0.01
N ASP A 459 -32.79 6.91 0.98
CA ASP A 459 -32.25 8.26 0.84
C ASP A 459 -31.61 8.79 2.14
N ILE A 460 -30.55 9.61 2.00
CA ILE A 460 -29.90 10.32 3.10
C ILE A 460 -29.69 11.79 2.72
N ASP A 461 -30.29 12.68 3.51
CA ASP A 461 -29.98 14.10 3.54
C ASP A 461 -28.98 14.38 4.67
N ALA A 462 -27.69 14.24 4.34
CA ALA A 462 -26.60 14.65 5.20
C ALA A 462 -26.14 16.05 4.81
N SER A 463 -26.90 17.07 5.25
CA SER A 463 -26.61 18.50 5.04
C SER A 463 -25.24 18.95 5.59
N SER A 464 -24.56 18.07 6.33
CA SER A 464 -23.28 18.30 7.01
C SER A 464 -22.51 16.99 7.18
N ALA A 465 -22.49 16.13 6.14
CA ALA A 465 -21.89 14.79 6.22
C ALA A 465 -20.44 14.74 6.74
N ASP A 466 -19.73 15.88 6.73
CA ASP A 466 -18.54 16.10 7.55
C ASP A 466 -18.21 17.63 7.59
N PRO A 467 -18.45 18.34 8.72
CA PRO A 467 -18.15 19.78 8.83
C PRO A 467 -16.64 20.12 8.75
N GLY A 468 -15.76 19.12 8.76
CA GLY A 468 -14.31 19.27 8.52
C GLY A 468 -13.85 19.05 7.08
N CYS A 469 -14.77 18.72 6.15
CA CYS A 469 -14.40 18.30 4.80
C CYS A 469 -13.99 19.49 3.91
N THR A 470 -12.68 19.67 3.74
CA THR A 470 -12.08 20.63 2.79
C THR A 470 -12.19 20.17 1.34
N THR A 471 -12.41 18.89 1.10
CA THR A 471 -12.33 18.23 -0.22
C THR A 471 -13.66 18.22 -0.99
N GLY A 472 -14.74 18.71 -0.38
CA GLY A 472 -16.10 18.71 -0.92
C GLY A 472 -16.78 17.34 -0.81
N LEU A 473 -18.12 17.34 -0.80
CA LEU A 473 -18.91 16.11 -0.69
C LEU A 473 -18.73 15.20 -1.91
N GLN A 474 -18.68 13.89 -1.65
CA GLN A 474 -18.60 12.81 -2.62
C GLN A 474 -19.38 11.58 -2.13
N THR A 475 -19.65 10.61 -3.01
CA THR A 475 -20.54 9.47 -2.72
C THR A 475 -20.14 8.66 -1.46
N ILE A 476 -18.84 8.52 -1.16
CA ILE A 476 -18.40 7.74 0.01
C ILE A 476 -18.94 8.27 1.35
N HIS A 477 -19.17 9.59 1.48
CA HIS A 477 -19.69 10.17 2.72
C HIS A 477 -21.11 9.65 3.01
N PHE A 478 -21.95 9.58 1.98
CA PHE A 478 -23.31 9.05 2.07
C PHE A 478 -23.30 7.55 2.34
N LEU A 479 -22.42 6.78 1.67
CA LEU A 479 -22.29 5.34 1.87
C LEU A 479 -21.82 4.97 3.29
N ARG A 480 -20.91 5.76 3.88
CA ARG A 480 -20.50 5.60 5.29
C ARG A 480 -21.67 5.84 6.24
N CYS A 481 -22.47 6.88 5.99
CA CYS A 481 -23.66 7.17 6.78
C CYS A 481 -24.69 6.04 6.67
N LYS A 482 -24.97 5.58 5.45
CA LYS A 482 -25.86 4.44 5.16
C LYS A 482 -25.46 3.22 5.95
N LYS A 483 -24.21 2.75 5.82
CA LYS A 483 -23.71 1.56 6.53
C LYS A 483 -23.84 1.69 8.04
N ARG A 484 -23.49 2.83 8.62
CA ARG A 484 -23.60 3.06 10.07
C ARG A 484 -25.05 3.02 10.56
N ILE A 485 -25.97 3.69 9.87
CA ILE A 485 -27.37 3.75 10.28
C ILE A 485 -28.06 2.40 10.05
N GLU A 486 -27.82 1.74 8.91
CA GLU A 486 -28.35 0.40 8.62
C GLU A 486 -27.88 -0.63 9.64
N ALA A 487 -26.61 -0.58 10.07
CA ALA A 487 -26.11 -1.48 11.11
C ALA A 487 -26.88 -1.31 12.43
N ARG A 488 -27.21 -0.07 12.83
CA ARG A 488 -27.98 0.21 14.07
C ARG A 488 -29.44 -0.24 13.94
N ILE A 489 -30.10 0.06 12.83
CA ILE A 489 -31.50 -0.35 12.58
C ILE A 489 -31.60 -1.88 12.53
N ASN A 490 -30.69 -2.55 11.81
CA ASN A 490 -30.73 -4.00 11.66
C ASN A 490 -30.32 -4.74 12.94
N ALA A 491 -29.44 -4.17 13.76
CA ALA A 491 -29.17 -4.70 15.09
C ALA A 491 -30.40 -4.63 16.00
N ALA A 492 -31.18 -3.54 15.95
CA ALA A 492 -32.44 -3.41 16.68
C ALA A 492 -33.49 -4.41 16.17
N LEU A 493 -33.62 -4.57 14.85
CA LEU A 493 -34.48 -5.55 14.21
C LEU A 493 -34.18 -6.99 14.68
N GLN A 494 -32.90 -7.36 14.77
CA GLN A 494 -32.49 -8.69 15.21
C GLN A 494 -32.82 -8.94 16.69
N LYS A 495 -32.78 -7.92 17.55
CA LYS A 495 -33.22 -8.05 18.95
C LYS A 495 -34.72 -8.32 19.02
N LEU A 496 -35.52 -7.53 18.30
CA LEU A 496 -36.99 -7.66 18.24
C LEU A 496 -37.49 -8.99 17.65
N GLN A 497 -36.65 -9.72 16.91
CA GLN A 497 -36.97 -11.05 16.39
C GLN A 497 -36.56 -12.20 17.31
N ARG A 498 -35.71 -11.91 18.32
CA ARG A 498 -35.27 -12.89 19.33
C ARG A 498 -36.17 -12.89 20.56
N ASP A 499 -36.79 -11.74 20.84
CA ASP A 499 -37.82 -11.54 21.86
C ASP A 499 -39.21 -11.91 21.30
#